data_AF-A0A852NEU7-F1
#
_entry.id   AF-A0A852NEU7-F1
#
_cell.length_a   1.000
_cell.length_b   1.000
_cell.length_c   1.000
_cell.angle_alpha   90.00
_cell.angle_beta   90.00
_cell.angle_gamma   90.00
#
_symmetry.space_group_name_H-M   'P 1'
#
loop_
_entity.id
_entity.type
_entity.pdbx_description
1 polymer ?
#
loop_
_entity_poly.entity_id
_entity_poly.type
_entity_poly.pdbx_seq_one_letter_code
_entity_poly.pdbx_strand_id
1 'polypeptide(L)' 'GDPSCVWGQCLKRVRRPTPEEFQRFLPWFLHDRPTLQCAKGGLGAYDTSVSMDANGTILGE' A
#
# COMPACT_ATOMS: atom_id res chain seq x y z
N GLY A 1 13.02 -22.97 -0.04
CA GLY A 1 13.43 -21.87 0.84
C GLY A 1 12.94 -20.59 0.24
N ASP A 2 12.31 -19.73 1.03
CA ASP A 2 11.88 -18.41 0.57
C ASP A 2 13.12 -17.63 0.08
N PRO A 3 13.16 -17.14 -1.17
CA PRO A 3 14.31 -16.41 -1.71
C PRO A 3 14.63 -15.11 -0.94
N SER A 4 13.73 -14.63 -0.06
CA SER A 4 13.97 -13.50 0.85
C SER A 4 14.85 -13.83 2.06
N CYS A 5 15.14 -15.12 2.29
CA CYS A 5 15.90 -15.59 3.44
C CYS A 5 17.19 -16.29 2.97
N VAL A 6 18.30 -15.55 3.03
CA VAL A 6 19.64 -16.11 2.83
C VAL A 6 20.13 -16.61 4.19
N TRP A 7 20.42 -17.92 4.28
CA TRP A 7 21.06 -18.54 5.46
C TRP A 7 20.30 -18.33 6.78
N GLY A 8 18.97 -18.44 6.74
CA GLY A 8 18.12 -18.34 7.93
C GLY A 8 17.95 -16.91 8.47
N GLN A 9 18.59 -15.92 7.84
CA GLN A 9 18.42 -14.50 8.18
C GLN A 9 17.63 -13.81 7.07
N CYS A 10 16.32 -13.70 7.27
CA CYS A 10 15.48 -12.92 6.37
C CYS A 10 15.79 -11.44 6.54
N LEU A 11 16.03 -10.74 5.43
CA LEU A 11 16.21 -9.29 5.46
C LEU A 11 14.91 -8.66 6.01
N LYS A 12 14.99 -7.93 7.13
CA LYS A 12 13.90 -7.04 7.59
C LYS A 12 13.77 -5.83 6.66
N ARG A 13 13.57 -6.07 5.36
CA ARG A 13 13.36 -5.04 4.34
C ARG A 13 11.89 -4.64 4.22
N VAL A 14 11.07 -5.02 5.21
CA VAL A 14 9.65 -4.65 5.29
C VAL A 14 9.54 -3.41 6.15
N ARG A 15 9.49 -2.24 5.51
CA ARG A 15 9.15 -0.97 6.17
C ARG A 15 7.63 -0.83 6.16
N ARG A 16 7.01 -0.81 7.34
CA ARG A 16 5.62 -0.35 7.46
C ARG A 16 5.63 1.17 7.64
N PRO A 17 4.77 1.92 6.92
CA PRO A 17 4.68 3.37 7.10
C PRO A 17 4.21 3.72 8.51
N THR A 18 4.55 4.92 8.98
CA THR A 18 3.91 5.49 10.17
C THR A 18 2.43 5.79 9.87
N PRO A 19 1.58 5.98 10.89
CA PRO A 19 0.19 6.36 10.67
C PRO A 19 0.04 7.61 9.79
N GLU A 20 0.90 8.61 9.99
CA GLU A 20 0.88 9.87 9.24
C GLU A 20 1.28 9.66 7.78
N GLU A 21 2.34 8.87 7.53
CA GLU A 21 2.73 8.51 6.16
C GLU A 21 1.64 7.70 5.46
N PHE A 22 1.01 6.76 6.17
CA PHE A 22 -0.05 5.92 5.63
C PHE A 22 -1.25 6.77 5.19
N GLN A 23 -1.76 7.62 6.09
CA GLN A 23 -2.91 8.48 5.82
C GLN A 23 -2.63 9.46 4.68
N ARG A 24 -1.40 9.97 4.58
CA ARG A 24 -0.97 10.89 3.53
C ARG A 24 -0.88 10.23 2.15
N PHE A 25 -0.34 9.01 2.06
CA PHE A 25 -0.02 8.38 0.77
C PHE A 25 -1.07 7.39 0.27
N LEU A 26 -1.97 6.90 1.14
CA LEU A 26 -3.01 5.96 0.75
C LEU A 26 -3.93 6.52 -0.37
N PRO A 27 -4.42 7.77 -0.34
CA PRO A 27 -5.25 8.29 -1.42
C PRO A 27 -4.55 8.30 -2.77
N TRP A 28 -3.23 8.57 -2.78
CA TRP A 28 -2.45 8.53 -4.02
C TRP A 28 -2.36 7.12 -4.58
N PHE A 29 -2.15 6.12 -3.72
CA PHE A 29 -2.14 4.72 -4.13
C PHE A 29 -3.48 4.29 -4.73
N LEU A 30 -4.62 4.67 -4.13
CA LEU A 30 -5.95 4.31 -4.64
C LEU A 30 -6.25 4.90 -6.02
N HIS A 31 -5.65 6.03 -6.36
CA HIS A 31 -5.78 6.64 -7.69
C HIS A 31 -4.64 6.31 -8.66
N ASP A 32 -3.62 5.60 -8.20
CA ASP A 32 -2.48 5.24 -9.03
C ASP A 32 -2.82 4.10 -9.99
N ARG A 33 -2.45 4.27 -11.26
CA ARG A 33 -2.71 3.29 -12.33
C ARG A 33 -1.55 2.31 -12.41
N PRO A 34 -1.80 1.00 -12.45
CA PRO A 34 -0.73 0.05 -12.73
C PRO A 34 -0.13 0.31 -14.12
N THR A 35 1.20 0.29 -14.18
CA THR A 35 1.99 0.48 -15.40
C THR A 35 3.01 -0.63 -15.57
N LEU A 36 3.70 -0.67 -16.73
CA LEU A 36 4.82 -1.62 -16.94
C LEU A 36 6.00 -1.37 -15.98
N GLN A 37 6.15 -0.14 -15.48
CA GLN A 37 7.21 0.25 -14.55
C GLN A 37 6.81 -0.04 -13.09
N CYS A 38 5.51 0.03 -12.78
CA CYS A 38 4.96 -0.32 -11.48
C CYS A 38 3.68 -1.15 -11.66
N ALA A 39 3.80 -2.47 -11.49
CA ALA A 39 2.69 -3.39 -11.71
C ALA A 39 1.57 -3.31 -10.64
N LYS A 40 1.77 -2.54 -9.57
CA LYS A 40 0.83 -2.41 -8.45
C LYS A 40 0.33 -0.96 -8.38
N GLY A 41 -0.98 -0.80 -8.42
CA GLY A 41 -1.70 0.45 -8.20
C GLY A 41 -3.07 0.13 -7.63
N GLY A 42 -3.68 1.08 -6.93
CA GLY A 42 -4.99 0.88 -6.33
C GLY A 42 -6.14 1.04 -7.31
N LEU A 43 -5.94 1.78 -8.41
CA LEU A 43 -7.00 2.09 -9.36
C LEU A 43 -7.42 0.84 -10.14
N GLY A 44 -8.73 0.54 -10.10
CA GLY A 44 -9.34 -0.59 -10.78
C GLY A 44 -9.38 -1.88 -9.97
N ALA A 45 -8.80 -1.89 -8.76
CA ALA A 45 -8.84 -3.04 -7.86
C ALA A 45 -9.34 -2.68 -6.47
N TYR A 46 -8.86 -1.57 -5.90
CA TYR A 46 -9.11 -1.21 -4.50
C TYR A 46 -9.73 0.18 -4.33
N ASP A 47 -9.81 0.97 -5.40
CA ASP A 47 -10.28 2.37 -5.39
C ASP A 47 -11.73 2.53 -4.91
N THR A 48 -12.57 1.52 -5.09
CA THR A 48 -13.95 1.48 -4.58
C THR A 48 -14.12 0.65 -3.32
N SER A 49 -13.07 -0.06 -2.89
CA SER A 49 -13.11 -0.96 -1.74
C SER A 49 -12.76 -0.28 -0.43
N VAL A 50 -12.22 0.95 -0.49
CA VAL A 50 -11.81 1.74 0.67
C VAL A 50 -12.52 3.08 0.61
N SER A 51 -13.41 3.32 1.56
CA SER A 51 -14.10 4.61 1.71
C SER A 51 -13.35 5.51 2.70
N MET A 52 -13.20 6.80 2.37
CA MET A 52 -12.53 7.78 3.20
C MET A 52 -13.33 9.07 3.30
N ASP A 53 -13.26 9.72 4.47
CA ASP A 53 -13.77 11.08 4.63
C ASP A 53 -12.85 12.14 4.00
N ALA A 54 -13.26 13.41 4.05
CA ALA A 54 -12.47 14.53 3.54
C ALA A 54 -11.14 14.75 4.28
N ASN A 55 -10.96 14.15 5.46
CA ASN A 55 -9.75 14.23 6.26
C ASN A 55 -8.79 13.03 6.02
N GLY A 56 -9.17 12.10 5.14
CA GLY A 56 -8.40 10.89 4.85
C GLY A 56 -8.55 9.78 5.90
N THR A 57 -9.55 9.88 6.78
CA THR A 57 -9.90 8.81 7.72
C THR A 57 -10.65 7.72 6.98
N ILE A 58 -10.22 6.46 7.13
CA ILE A 58 -10.95 5.32 6.57
C ILE A 58 -12.26 5.16 7.35
N LEU A 59 -13.37 5.16 6.61
CA LEU A 59 -14.69 4.87 7.15
C LEU A 59 -14.84 3.34 7.20
N GLY A 60 -14.99 2.80 8.40
CA GLY A 60 -15.33 1.38 8.58
C GLY A 60 -16.81 1.16 8.29
N GLU A 61 -17.12 0.06 7.62
CA GLU A 61 -18.50 -0.44 7.47
C GLU A 61 -18.89 -1.38 8.62
#